data_AF-A0A1F5DDM2-F1
#
_entry.id   AF-A0A1F5DDM2-F1
#
_cell.length_a   1.000
_cell.length_b   1.000
_cell.length_c   1.000
_cell.angle_alpha   90.00
_cell.angle_beta   90.00
_cell.angle_gamma   90.00
#
_symmetry.space_group_name_H-M   'P 1'
#
loop_
_entity.id
_entity.type
_entity.pdbx_description
1 polymer ?
#
loop_
_entity_poly.entity_id
_entity_poly.type
_entity_poly.pdbx_seq_one_letter_code
_entity_poly.pdbx_strand_id
1 'polypeptide(L)'
;MVTLNISITEKQANTVNKLTKQLGFANRSEFFRALLRSMTGKLTLRERVRTYPFTTPMTKNKKQIVSAFKASGKYSPSFIKDLKEGMDNSDYFK
;
A
#
# COMPACT_ATOMS: atom_id res chain seq x y z
N MET A 1 -6.38 4.15 -15.99
CA MET A 1 -6.54 2.86 -15.26
C MET A 1 -7.23 1.89 -16.21
N VAL A 2 -6.74 0.67 -16.35
CA VAL A 2 -7.32 -0.33 -17.27
C VAL A 2 -7.97 -1.44 -16.44
N THR A 3 -9.19 -1.84 -16.80
CA THR A 3 -9.92 -2.93 -16.15
C THR A 3 -9.68 -4.23 -16.91
N LEU A 4 -9.28 -5.27 -16.19
CA LEU A 4 -9.10 -6.62 -16.73
C LEU A 4 -10.13 -7.54 -16.07
N ASN A 5 -10.92 -8.24 -16.88
CA ASN A 5 -11.85 -9.27 -16.41
C ASN A 5 -11.20 -10.64 -16.58
N ILE A 6 -11.27 -11.48 -15.55
CA ILE A 6 -10.67 -12.82 -15.53
C ILE A 6 -11.72 -13.80 -15.00
N SER A 7 -11.94 -14.89 -15.72
CA SER A 7 -12.73 -16.01 -15.24
C SER A 7 -11.82 -17.02 -14.55
N ILE A 8 -12.20 -17.41 -13.33
CA ILE A 8 -11.48 -18.42 -12.53
C ILE A 8 -12.49 -19.40 -11.94
N THR A 9 -12.02 -20.59 -11.60
CA THR A 9 -12.86 -21.59 -10.91
C THR A 9 -13.21 -21.13 -9.50
N GLU A 10 -14.32 -21.64 -8.95
CA GLU A 10 -14.73 -21.33 -7.57
C GLU A 10 -13.66 -21.69 -6.54
N LYS A 11 -12.96 -22.82 -6.74
CA LYS A 11 -11.86 -23.24 -5.88
C LYS A 11 -10.72 -22.21 -5.85
N GLN A 12 -10.37 -21.66 -7.01
CA GLN A 12 -9.36 -20.60 -7.12
C GLN A 12 -9.85 -19.30 -6.46
N ALA A 13 -11.11 -18.93 -6.67
CA ALA A 13 -11.71 -17.76 -6.02
C ALA A 13 -11.67 -17.87 -4.49
N ASN A 14 -12.00 -19.04 -3.95
CA ASN A 14 -11.94 -19.32 -2.51
C ASN A 14 -10.52 -19.24 -1.96
N THR A 15 -9.55 -19.75 -2.72
CA THR A 15 -8.13 -19.66 -2.38
C THR A 15 -7.66 -18.20 -2.34
N VAL A 16 -8.01 -17.42 -3.35
CA VAL A 16 -7.70 -15.98 -3.41
C VAL A 16 -8.32 -15.23 -2.24
N ASN A 17 -9.58 -15.52 -1.90
CA ASN A 17 -10.26 -14.91 -0.75
C ASN A 17 -9.53 -15.18 0.56
N LYS A 18 -9.12 -16.44 0.77
CA LYS A 18 -8.38 -16.84 1.97
C LYS A 18 -7.04 -16.11 2.05
N LEU A 19 -6.27 -16.10 0.97
CA LEU A 19 -4.97 -15.44 0.90
C LEU A 19 -5.07 -13.92 1.07
N THR A 20 -6.08 -13.30 0.46
CA THR A 20 -6.33 -11.84 0.59
C THR A 20 -6.51 -11.47 2.07
N LYS A 21 -7.31 -12.25 2.81
CA LYS A 21 -7.53 -12.04 4.25
C LYS A 21 -6.28 -12.34 5.08
N GLN A 22 -5.64 -13.49 4.84
CA GLN A 22 -4.46 -13.93 5.60
C GLN A 22 -3.28 -12.97 5.48
N LEU A 23 -3.10 -12.36 4.30
CA LEU A 23 -2.01 -11.43 4.02
C LEU A 23 -2.39 -9.95 4.26
N GLY A 24 -3.61 -9.67 4.73
CA GLY A 24 -4.05 -8.32 5.12
C GLY A 24 -4.27 -7.35 3.96
N PHE A 25 -4.56 -7.82 2.75
CA PHE A 25 -4.84 -6.94 1.62
C PHE A 25 -6.24 -6.34 1.72
N ALA A 26 -6.36 -5.05 1.36
CA ALA A 26 -7.63 -4.32 1.40
C ALA A 26 -8.72 -4.91 0.49
N ASN A 27 -8.33 -5.46 -0.66
CA ASN A 27 -9.26 -6.13 -1.58
C ASN A 27 -8.51 -7.09 -2.54
N ARG A 28 -9.27 -7.90 -3.27
CA ARG A 28 -8.76 -8.87 -4.25
C ARG A 28 -7.94 -8.21 -5.35
N SER A 29 -8.38 -7.05 -5.85
CA SER A 29 -7.68 -6.33 -6.91
C SER A 29 -6.27 -5.93 -6.47
N GLU A 30 -6.11 -5.51 -5.22
CA GLU A 30 -4.81 -5.10 -4.69
C GLU A 30 -3.89 -6.28 -4.39
N PHE A 31 -4.47 -7.40 -3.98
CA PHE A 31 -3.75 -8.68 -3.94
C PHE A 31 -3.22 -9.05 -5.34
N PHE A 32 -4.06 -9.03 -6.38
CA PHE A 32 -3.62 -9.35 -7.75
C PHE A 32 -2.62 -8.34 -8.31
N ARG A 33 -2.76 -7.05 -8.01
CA ARG A 33 -1.77 -6.03 -8.41
C ARG A 33 -0.44 -6.25 -7.71
N ALA A 34 -0.43 -6.61 -6.42
CA ALA A 34 0.80 -6.95 -5.71
C ALA A 34 1.46 -8.21 -6.29
N LEU A 35 0.65 -9.23 -6.63
CA LEU A 35 1.12 -10.45 -7.29
C LEU A 35 1.73 -10.16 -8.66
N LEU A 36 1.05 -9.40 -9.52
CA LEU A 36 1.58 -8.97 -10.82
C LEU A 36 2.89 -8.20 -10.66
N ARG A 37 2.95 -7.21 -9.76
CA ARG A 37 4.18 -6.46 -9.46
C ARG A 37 5.32 -7.36 -8.98
N SER A 38 5.02 -8.44 -8.28
CA SER A 38 6.02 -9.42 -7.87
C SER A 38 6.49 -10.29 -9.03
N MET A 39 5.61 -10.70 -9.93
CA MET A 39 5.96 -11.57 -11.05
C MET A 39 6.67 -10.80 -12.16
N THR A 40 6.28 -9.55 -12.40
CA THR A 40 6.85 -8.68 -13.45
C THR A 40 7.98 -7.79 -12.96
N GLY A 41 8.27 -7.78 -11.66
CA GLY A 41 9.40 -7.05 -11.09
C GLY A 41 10.66 -7.90 -11.10
N LYS A 42 11.79 -7.32 -11.52
CA LYS A 42 13.15 -7.92 -11.45
C LYS A 42 13.66 -8.32 -10.04
N LEU A 43 12.81 -8.30 -9.00
CA LEU A 43 13.18 -8.55 -7.60
C LEU A 43 12.13 -9.44 -6.94
N THR A 44 12.60 -10.55 -6.37
CA THR A 44 11.83 -11.64 -5.78
C THR A 44 11.04 -11.18 -4.55
N LEU A 45 9.87 -11.78 -4.30
CA LEU A 45 8.98 -11.50 -3.15
C LEU A 45 9.73 -11.42 -1.79
N ARG A 46 10.79 -12.23 -1.62
CA ARG A 46 11.66 -12.23 -0.43
C ARG A 46 12.39 -10.91 -0.20
N GLU A 47 12.79 -10.23 -1.26
CA GLU A 47 13.57 -8.98 -1.17
C GLU A 47 12.68 -7.80 -0.78
N ARG A 48 11.38 -7.81 -1.16
CA ARG A 48 10.43 -6.74 -0.81
C ARG A 48 9.86 -6.81 0.60
N VAL A 49 9.60 -8.01 1.14
CA VAL A 49 9.15 -8.13 2.54
C VAL A 49 10.24 -7.65 3.51
N ARG A 50 11.51 -7.72 3.11
CA ARG A 50 12.64 -7.15 3.87
C ARG A 50 12.88 -5.66 3.64
N THR A 51 12.53 -5.11 2.47
CA THR A 51 12.79 -3.69 2.11
C THR A 51 11.62 -2.73 2.32
N TYR A 52 10.42 -3.25 2.59
CA TYR A 52 9.34 -2.46 3.18
C TYR A 52 9.15 -2.86 4.65
N PRO A 53 10.09 -2.55 5.55
CA PRO A 53 9.64 -2.27 6.89
C PRO A 53 8.75 -1.04 6.73
N PHE A 54 7.46 -1.15 7.05
CA PHE A 54 6.71 0.01 7.49
C PHE A 54 7.42 0.48 8.77
N THR A 55 8.57 1.15 8.61
CA THR A 55 9.24 1.79 9.71
C THR A 55 8.29 2.87 10.17
N THR A 56 7.99 2.81 11.46
CA THR A 56 7.38 3.95 12.12
C THR A 56 8.20 5.18 11.74
N PRO A 57 7.55 6.27 11.29
CA PRO A 57 8.29 7.46 10.91
C PRO A 57 9.21 7.84 12.06
N MET A 58 10.49 8.14 11.75
CA MET A 58 11.51 8.51 12.74
C MET A 58 11.10 9.68 13.64
N THR A 59 10.09 10.44 13.22
CA THR A 59 9.51 11.57 13.91
C THR A 59 8.00 11.44 13.95
N LYS A 60 7.38 11.80 15.08
CA LYS A 60 5.92 11.99 15.18
C LYS A 60 5.49 13.41 14.80
N ASN A 61 6.45 14.29 14.46
CA ASN A 61 6.14 15.67 14.14
C ASN A 61 5.42 15.78 12.79
N LYS A 62 4.10 16.04 12.85
CA LYS A 62 3.23 16.15 11.68
C LYS A 62 3.72 17.17 10.65
N LYS A 63 4.22 18.32 11.12
CA LYS A 63 4.69 19.40 10.22
C LYS A 63 5.93 18.96 9.43
N GLN A 64 6.85 18.26 10.09
CA GLN A 64 8.09 17.76 9.47
C GLN A 64 7.81 16.68 8.43
N ILE A 65 6.83 15.81 8.68
CA ILE A 65 6.41 14.79 7.72
C ILE A 65 5.77 15.45 6.50
N VAL A 66 4.79 16.34 6.71
CA VAL A 66 4.12 17.04 5.61
C VAL A 66 5.11 17.86 4.77
N SER A 67 6.08 18.55 5.40
CA SER A 67 7.08 19.31 4.67
C SER A 67 8.02 18.42 3.86
N ALA A 68 8.46 17.27 4.39
CA ALA A 68 9.28 16.32 3.66
C ALA A 68 8.55 15.73 2.43
N PHE A 69 7.26 15.41 2.57
CA PHE A 69 6.45 14.93 1.46
C PHE A 69 6.25 16.00 0.38
N LYS A 70 6.00 17.27 0.77
CA LYS A 70 5.95 18.39 -0.17
C LYS A 70 7.28 18.59 -0.90
N ALA A 71 8.39 18.60 -0.16
CA ALA A 71 9.73 18.79 -0.70
C ALA A 71 10.14 17.71 -1.71
N SER A 72 9.56 16.51 -1.59
CA SER A 72 9.84 15.43 -2.54
C SER A 72 9.34 15.70 -3.97
N GLY A 73 8.34 16.57 -4.14
CA GLY A 73 7.72 16.88 -5.45
C GLY A 73 6.96 15.72 -6.12
N LYS A 74 6.87 14.55 -5.46
CA LYS A 74 6.29 13.32 -6.04
C LYS A 74 4.78 13.19 -5.86
N TYR A 75 4.17 14.03 -5.02
CA TYR A 75 2.79 13.87 -4.57
C TYR A 75 1.94 15.09 -4.91
N SER A 76 0.67 14.85 -5.24
CA SER A 76 -0.28 15.91 -5.57
C SER A 76 -0.65 16.75 -4.33
N PRO A 77 -1.07 18.02 -4.52
CA PRO A 77 -1.56 18.84 -3.41
C PRO A 77 -2.74 18.20 -2.66
N SER A 78 -3.60 17.46 -3.36
CA SER A 78 -4.72 16.71 -2.76
C SER A 78 -4.23 15.61 -1.82
N PHE A 79 -3.26 14.80 -2.24
CA PHE A 79 -2.68 13.76 -1.40
C PHE A 79 -2.05 14.35 -0.13
N ILE A 80 -1.34 15.47 -0.25
CA ILE A 80 -0.73 16.14 0.90
C ILE A 80 -1.78 16.65 1.89
N LYS A 81 -2.94 17.10 1.40
CA LYS A 81 -4.07 17.49 2.24
C LYS A 81 -4.64 16.28 2.99
N ASP A 82 -4.92 15.19 2.29
CA ASP A 82 -5.47 13.97 2.89
C ASP A 82 -4.50 13.34 3.90
N LEU A 83 -3.19 13.40 3.62
CA LEU A 83 -2.14 12.95 4.54
C LEU A 83 -2.20 13.75 5.84
N LYS A 84 -2.30 15.09 5.76
CA LYS A 84 -2.39 15.95 6.94
C LYS A 84 -3.63 15.60 7.77
N GLU A 85 -4.79 15.46 7.13
CA GLU A 85 -6.05 15.14 7.79
C GLU A 85 -6.01 13.76 8.46
N GLY A 86 -5.48 12.74 7.78
CA GLY A 86 -5.30 11.41 8.35
C GLY A 86 -4.37 11.39 9.57
N MET A 87 -3.31 12.20 9.56
CA MET A 87 -2.42 12.36 10.70
C MET A 87 -3.06 13.14 11.86
N ASP A 88 -3.96 14.09 11.57
CA ASP A 88 -4.68 14.83 12.60
C ASP A 88 -5.72 13.99 13.33
N ASN A 89 -6.34 13.05 12.61
CA ASN A 89 -7.33 12.12 13.17
C ASN A 89 -6.74 10.85 13.80
N SER A 90 -5.42 10.65 13.71
CA SER A 90 -4.75 9.44 14.19
C SER A 90 -4.28 9.58 15.62
N ASP A 91 -4.68 8.63 16.49
CA ASP A 91 -4.19 8.53 17.87
C ASP A 91 -2.67 8.32 17.97
N TYR A 92 -2.05 7.78 16.92
CA TYR A 92 -0.62 7.53 16.88
C TYR A 92 0.22 8.82 16.85
N PHE A 93 -0.32 9.87 16.21
CA PHE A 93 0.30 11.18 16.05
C PHE A 93 -0.29 12.24 16.99
N LYS A 94 -1.16 11.86 17.93
CA LYS A 94 -1.53 12.71 19.06
C LYS A 94 -0.33 12.92 19.99
#